data_AF-A0A965U2A0-F1
#
_entry.id   AF-A0A965U2A0-F1
#
_cell.length_a   1.000
_cell.length_b   1.000
_cell.length_c   1.000
_cell.angle_alpha   90.00
_cell.angle_beta   90.00
_cell.angle_gamma   90.00
#
_symmetry.space_group_name_H-M   'P 1'
#
loop_
_entity.id
_entity.type
_entity.pdbx_description
1 polymer ?
#
loop_
_entity_poly.entity_id
_entity_poly.type
_entity_poly.pdbx_seq_one_letter_code
_entity_poly.pdbx_strand_id
1 'polypeptide(L)'
;EKSLTAARAREAAKRAREATRRKSALDGASLPGKLADCQEKDPTLTEIYIVEGDSAGGSAKSGRDRRFQAILPLWGKMLNVEKARLDKVYGNEKLMPLVTAFGAGIGDEFDLTKLRYGKIILMADADVDGSHIRTLLLTFFFRFMRPLLENGNVFLAQPPLFKVVPRGRNAGEHYAYNDQQFERLCAQFPGADVQRYKGLGEMNPEQLWETTMDPEKRVIKKVCMGDAVAADEIFTILMGEKVEPRRDFIERNAKNVVNLDI
;
A
#
# COMPACT_ATOMS: atom_id res chain seq x y z
N GLU A 1 12.40 22.51 29.12
CA GLU A 1 12.94 21.23 28.60
C GLU A 1 12.20 20.70 27.37
N LYS A 2 10.88 20.44 27.42
CA LYS A 2 10.09 19.95 26.27
C LYS A 2 10.10 20.88 25.02
N SER A 3 10.15 22.19 25.23
CA SER A 3 10.26 23.19 24.15
C SER A 3 11.61 23.14 23.43
N LEU A 4 12.70 22.96 24.18
CA LEU A 4 14.07 22.83 23.66
C LEU A 4 14.26 21.54 22.86
N THR A 5 13.69 20.42 23.31
CA THR A 5 13.74 19.15 22.57
C THR A 5 12.92 19.22 21.28
N ALA A 6 11.75 19.87 21.30
CA ALA A 6 10.95 20.10 20.10
C ALA A 6 11.68 21.01 19.08
N ALA A 7 12.34 22.08 19.55
CA ALA A 7 13.13 22.96 18.69
C ALA A 7 14.30 22.23 18.02
N ARG A 8 15.06 21.42 18.78
CA ARG A 8 16.14 20.58 18.23
C ARG A 8 15.63 19.56 17.22
N ALA A 9 14.47 18.95 17.46
CA ALA A 9 13.88 17.99 16.52
C ALA A 9 13.48 18.66 15.19
N ARG A 10 12.90 19.86 15.24
CA ARG A 10 12.59 20.65 14.03
C ARG A 10 13.86 21.03 13.27
N GLU A 11 14.91 21.43 13.98
CA GLU A 11 16.19 21.77 13.34
C GLU A 11 16.85 20.55 12.68
N ALA A 12 16.82 19.38 13.34
CA ALA A 12 17.30 18.14 12.77
C ALA A 12 16.51 17.73 11.51
N ALA A 13 15.18 17.84 11.54
CA ALA A 13 14.34 17.60 10.37
C ALA A 13 14.66 18.57 9.23
N LYS A 14 14.85 19.86 9.52
CA LYS A 14 15.25 20.88 8.53
C LYS A 14 16.61 20.55 7.89
N ARG A 15 17.60 20.14 8.69
CA ARG A 15 18.92 19.74 8.18
C ARG A 15 18.85 18.47 7.32
N ALA A 16 18.12 17.45 7.77
CA ALA A 16 17.90 16.22 7.01
C ALA A 16 17.22 16.50 5.66
N ARG A 17 16.19 17.36 5.68
CA ARG A 17 15.51 17.86 4.48
C ARG A 17 16.46 18.56 3.52
N GLU A 18 17.22 19.55 4.00
CA GLU A 18 18.15 20.30 3.15
C GLU A 18 19.21 19.38 2.53
N ALA A 19 19.71 18.40 3.27
CA ALA A 19 20.64 17.40 2.76
C ALA A 19 20.01 16.57 1.63
N THR A 20 18.76 16.11 1.79
CA THR A 20 18.03 15.37 0.76
C THR A 20 17.75 16.22 -0.48
N ARG A 21 17.39 17.50 -0.30
CA ARG A 21 17.17 18.43 -1.42
C ARG A 21 18.45 18.74 -2.18
N ARG A 22 19.58 18.87 -1.50
CA ARG A 22 20.91 19.06 -2.14
C ARG A 22 21.32 17.83 -2.94
N LYS A 23 21.09 16.62 -2.42
CA LYS A 23 21.30 15.37 -3.19
C LYS A 23 20.44 15.34 -4.45
N SER A 24 19.15 15.66 -4.34
CA SER A 24 18.25 15.72 -5.51
C SER A 24 18.61 16.86 -6.49
N ALA A 25 19.13 18.00 -6.04
CA ALA A 25 19.55 19.05 -6.96
C ALA A 25 20.79 18.67 -7.79
N LEU A 26 21.69 17.85 -7.23
CA LEU A 26 22.87 17.34 -7.92
C LEU A 26 22.52 16.23 -8.93
N ASP A 27 21.53 15.40 -8.62
CA ASP A 27 21.06 14.30 -9.48
C ASP A 27 19.95 14.71 -10.48
N GLY A 28 19.61 16.01 -10.54
CA GLY A 28 18.34 16.46 -11.12
C GLY A 28 17.15 15.98 -10.28
N ALA A 29 15.97 16.59 -10.40
CA ALA A 29 14.74 16.12 -9.74
C ALA A 29 14.31 14.75 -10.31
N SER A 30 15.09 13.72 -10.04
CA SER A 30 14.95 12.38 -10.57
C SER A 30 13.93 11.64 -9.73
N LEU A 31 13.00 11.02 -10.45
CA LEU A 31 12.08 10.08 -9.86
C LEU A 31 12.86 8.90 -9.24
N PRO A 32 12.29 8.21 -8.24
CA PRO A 32 12.95 7.05 -7.65
C PRO A 32 13.31 6.03 -8.72
N GLY A 33 14.54 5.49 -8.71
CA GLY A 33 15.01 4.59 -9.76
C GLY A 33 14.16 3.31 -9.95
N LYS A 34 13.44 2.88 -8.90
CA LYS A 34 12.52 1.74 -8.96
C LYS A 34 11.10 2.10 -9.45
N LEU A 35 10.77 3.39 -9.54
CA LEU A 35 9.46 3.83 -10.01
C LEU A 35 9.35 3.60 -11.53
N ALA A 36 8.38 2.81 -11.94
CA ALA A 36 7.91 2.80 -13.32
C ALA A 36 6.76 3.83 -13.44
N ASP A 37 7.05 5.02 -13.95
CA ASP A 37 6.07 6.13 -14.07
C ASP A 37 5.03 5.88 -15.18
N CYS A 38 3.92 6.61 -15.15
CA CYS A 38 2.90 6.65 -16.21
C CYS A 38 3.09 7.85 -17.16
N GLN A 39 2.42 7.80 -18.32
CA GLN A 39 2.50 8.84 -19.33
C GLN A 39 1.64 10.06 -18.98
N GLU A 40 0.42 9.81 -18.51
CA GLU A 40 -0.53 10.82 -18.06
C GLU A 40 0.03 11.59 -16.86
N LYS A 41 -0.28 12.90 -16.80
CA LYS A 41 0.17 13.83 -15.77
C LYS A 41 -0.99 14.43 -14.97
N ASP A 42 -2.24 14.31 -15.45
CA ASP A 42 -3.42 14.69 -14.68
C ASP A 42 -3.61 13.74 -13.48
N PRO A 43 -3.47 14.23 -12.23
CA PRO A 43 -3.64 13.40 -11.04
C PRO A 43 -5.03 12.76 -10.95
N THR A 44 -6.07 13.35 -11.53
CA THR A 44 -7.43 12.81 -11.46
C THR A 44 -7.60 11.50 -12.24
N LEU A 45 -6.72 11.28 -13.23
CA LEU A 45 -6.73 10.10 -14.09
C LEU A 45 -5.66 9.08 -13.68
N THR A 46 -4.60 9.53 -13.01
CA THR A 46 -3.44 8.68 -12.72
C THR A 46 -3.58 7.91 -11.41
N GLU A 47 -2.97 6.74 -11.41
CA GLU A 47 -2.96 5.82 -10.29
C GLU A 47 -1.53 5.31 -10.06
N ILE A 48 -1.14 5.11 -8.82
CA ILE A 48 0.12 4.45 -8.47
C ILE A 48 -0.15 3.21 -7.62
N TYR A 49 0.42 2.08 -8.04
CA TYR A 49 0.42 0.85 -7.27
C TYR A 49 1.71 0.75 -6.45
N ILE A 50 1.56 0.64 -5.13
CA ILE A 50 2.64 0.32 -4.21
C ILE A 50 2.63 -1.18 -4.01
N VAL A 51 3.62 -1.88 -4.57
CA VAL A 51 3.61 -3.34 -4.73
C VAL A 51 4.57 -4.00 -3.76
N GLU A 52 4.15 -5.09 -3.13
CA GLU A 52 5.02 -5.92 -2.29
C GLU A 52 6.05 -6.70 -3.13
N GLY A 53 7.32 -6.31 -3.02
CA GLY A 53 8.44 -7.04 -3.62
C GLY A 53 8.72 -6.73 -5.10
N ASP A 54 9.97 -6.96 -5.50
CA ASP A 54 10.43 -6.71 -6.87
C ASP A 54 9.83 -7.71 -7.90
N SER A 55 9.50 -8.94 -7.47
CA SER A 55 8.90 -9.97 -8.33
C SER A 55 7.50 -9.57 -8.80
N ALA A 56 6.58 -9.35 -7.85
CA ALA A 56 5.23 -8.86 -8.16
C ALA A 56 5.28 -7.47 -8.83
N GLY A 57 6.23 -6.62 -8.45
CA GLY A 57 6.51 -5.36 -9.12
C GLY A 57 6.85 -5.51 -10.61
N GLY A 58 7.60 -6.54 -10.99
CA GLY A 58 7.92 -6.87 -12.38
C GLY A 58 6.70 -7.31 -13.18
N SER A 59 5.86 -8.20 -12.62
CA SER A 59 4.60 -8.61 -13.23
C SER A 59 3.65 -7.43 -13.40
N ALA A 60 3.48 -6.61 -12.35
CA ALA A 60 2.64 -5.42 -12.37
C ALA A 60 3.12 -4.39 -13.39
N LYS A 61 4.44 -4.15 -13.48
CA LYS A 61 5.03 -3.25 -14.49
C LYS A 61 4.71 -3.70 -15.92
N SER A 62 4.68 -5.02 -16.15
CA SER A 62 4.45 -5.61 -17.46
C SER A 62 2.96 -5.66 -17.83
N GLY A 63 2.08 -5.88 -16.84
CA GLY A 63 0.63 -5.99 -17.04
C GLY A 63 -0.15 -4.67 -16.99
N ARG A 64 0.45 -3.59 -16.45
CA ARG A 64 -0.24 -2.30 -16.29
C ARG A 64 -0.61 -1.64 -17.62
N ASP A 65 -1.60 -0.75 -17.55
CA ASP A 65 -1.76 0.29 -18.57
C ASP A 65 -0.81 1.47 -18.27
N ARG A 66 0.30 1.53 -19.01
CA ARG A 66 1.32 2.58 -18.87
C ARG A 66 0.81 4.01 -19.12
N ARG A 67 -0.38 4.17 -19.71
CA ARG A 67 -0.98 5.49 -19.93
C ARG A 67 -1.25 6.17 -18.61
N PHE A 68 -1.87 5.48 -17.65
CA PHE A 68 -2.34 6.10 -16.40
C PHE A 68 -1.89 5.40 -15.11
N GLN A 69 -1.32 4.19 -15.18
CA GLN A 69 -0.91 3.44 -13.98
C GLN A 69 0.60 3.47 -13.81
N ALA A 70 1.09 3.91 -12.65
CA ALA A 70 2.48 3.85 -12.21
C ALA A 70 2.70 2.70 -11.22
N ILE A 71 3.90 2.12 -11.20
CA ILE A 71 4.25 1.00 -10.29
C ILE A 71 5.48 1.37 -9.48
N LEU A 72 5.39 1.24 -8.16
CA LEU A 72 6.50 1.40 -7.24
C LEU A 72 6.62 0.15 -6.37
N PRO A 73 7.57 -0.75 -6.69
CA PRO A 73 7.86 -1.92 -5.88
C PRO A 73 8.51 -1.51 -4.55
N LEU A 74 8.06 -2.11 -3.46
CA LEU A 74 8.69 -2.03 -2.15
C LEU A 74 9.75 -3.13 -2.00
N TRP A 75 10.79 -2.84 -1.23
CA TRP A 75 11.83 -3.82 -0.94
C TRP A 75 12.20 -3.83 0.53
N GLY A 76 12.33 -5.04 1.07
CA GLY A 76 12.61 -5.28 2.48
C GLY A 76 11.50 -4.75 3.41
N LYS A 77 11.75 -4.88 4.72
CA LYS A 77 10.78 -4.45 5.74
C LYS A 77 10.75 -2.92 5.85
N MET A 78 9.54 -2.36 5.85
CA MET A 78 9.31 -0.93 6.06
C MET A 78 9.58 -0.55 7.51
N LEU A 79 10.08 0.67 7.73
CA LEU A 79 10.29 1.19 9.08
C LEU A 79 8.92 1.44 9.74
N ASN A 80 8.71 0.92 10.95
CA ASN A 80 7.58 1.37 11.76
C ASN A 80 7.82 2.82 12.18
N VAL A 81 6.94 3.71 11.73
CA VAL A 81 7.10 5.14 11.91
C VAL A 81 6.27 5.73 13.05
N GLU A 82 5.52 4.92 13.81
CA GLU A 82 4.67 5.39 14.92
C GLU A 82 5.43 6.27 15.91
N LYS A 83 6.69 5.92 16.19
CA LYS A 83 7.61 6.72 17.01
C LYS A 83 8.80 7.28 16.24
N ALA A 84 8.86 7.06 14.93
CA ALA A 84 9.94 7.63 14.13
C ALA A 84 9.73 9.14 14.04
N ARG A 85 10.81 9.88 14.25
CA ARG A 85 10.81 11.32 14.00
C ARG A 85 10.93 11.59 12.50
N LEU A 86 10.51 12.77 12.08
CA LEU A 86 10.61 13.22 10.68
C LEU A 86 12.01 13.06 10.09
N ASP A 87 13.08 13.34 10.85
CA ASP A 87 14.46 13.18 10.39
C ASP A 87 14.83 11.73 10.04
N LYS A 88 14.31 10.75 10.80
CA LYS A 88 14.48 9.32 10.48
C LYS A 88 13.75 8.92 9.22
N VAL A 89 12.59 9.51 8.96
CA VAL A 89 11.83 9.29 7.72
C VAL A 89 12.60 9.86 6.52
N TYR A 90 13.14 11.08 6.63
CA TYR A 90 13.94 11.70 5.57
C TYR A 90 15.22 10.92 5.22
N GLY A 91 15.83 10.27 6.22
CA GLY A 91 17.01 9.43 6.01
C GLY A 91 16.69 8.00 5.55
N ASN A 92 15.41 7.62 5.45
CA ASN A 92 15.04 6.24 5.17
C ASN A 92 14.94 5.98 3.65
N GLU A 93 15.80 5.08 3.17
CA GLU A 93 15.90 4.71 1.75
C GLU A 93 14.64 4.03 1.17
N LYS A 94 13.72 3.54 2.02
CA LYS A 94 12.48 2.86 1.59
C LYS A 94 11.26 3.77 1.63
N LEU A 95 11.23 4.73 2.56
CA LEU A 95 10.14 5.70 2.69
C LEU A 95 10.31 6.90 1.76
N MET A 96 11.54 7.40 1.58
CA MET A 96 11.78 8.54 0.70
C MET A 96 11.35 8.32 -0.75
N PRO A 97 11.53 7.14 -1.36
CA PRO A 97 10.96 6.83 -2.67
C PRO A 97 9.45 7.09 -2.77
N LEU A 98 8.67 6.77 -1.72
CA LEU A 98 7.23 7.04 -1.68
C LEU A 98 6.96 8.54 -1.70
N VAL A 99 7.66 9.29 -0.84
CA VAL A 99 7.52 10.76 -0.74
C VAL A 99 7.84 11.42 -2.08
N THR A 100 8.98 11.06 -2.69
CA THR A 100 9.40 11.59 -3.98
C THR A 100 8.45 11.19 -5.10
N ALA A 101 7.94 9.95 -5.09
CA ALA A 101 6.97 9.49 -6.08
C ALA A 101 5.67 10.29 -6.00
N PHE A 102 5.11 10.52 -4.81
CA PHE A 102 3.85 11.24 -4.67
C PHE A 102 3.99 12.74 -4.97
N GLY A 103 5.15 13.34 -4.72
CA GLY A 103 5.42 14.75 -5.03
C GLY A 103 4.78 15.77 -4.08
N ALA A 104 3.93 15.32 -3.15
CA ALA A 104 3.19 16.17 -2.21
C ALA A 104 3.99 16.58 -0.96
N GLY A 105 5.18 16.04 -0.72
CA GLY A 105 5.92 16.27 0.53
C GLY A 105 5.41 15.42 1.70
N ILE A 106 5.86 15.73 2.94
CA ILE A 106 5.46 15.05 4.18
C ILE A 106 5.38 16.02 5.35
N GLY A 107 4.56 15.69 6.35
CA GLY A 107 4.42 16.46 7.59
C GLY A 107 3.92 17.87 7.33
N ASP A 108 4.59 18.87 7.90
CA ASP A 108 4.21 20.28 7.81
C ASP A 108 4.30 20.85 6.38
N GLU A 109 5.00 20.17 5.47
CA GLU A 109 5.16 20.58 4.06
C GLU A 109 4.24 19.82 3.11
N PHE A 110 3.38 18.96 3.65
CA PHE A 110 2.45 18.19 2.84
C PHE A 110 1.49 19.14 2.12
N ASP A 111 1.47 19.04 0.80
CA ASP A 111 0.66 19.85 -0.09
C ASP A 111 -0.07 18.93 -1.07
N LEU A 112 -1.35 18.71 -0.80
CA LEU A 112 -2.21 17.84 -1.61
C LEU A 112 -2.31 18.31 -3.06
N THR A 113 -2.15 19.61 -3.33
CA THR A 113 -2.26 20.16 -4.69
C THR A 113 -1.11 19.73 -5.60
N LYS A 114 0.01 19.28 -5.02
CA LYS A 114 1.19 18.77 -5.74
C LYS A 114 1.18 17.26 -5.90
N LEU A 115 0.11 16.59 -5.47
CA LEU A 115 -0.02 15.14 -5.56
C LEU A 115 0.00 14.72 -7.04
N ARG A 116 0.90 13.79 -7.38
CA ARG A 116 1.08 13.30 -8.76
C ARG A 116 0.08 12.24 -9.18
N TYR A 117 -0.52 11.53 -8.23
CA TYR A 117 -1.43 10.41 -8.47
C TYR A 117 -2.68 10.53 -7.60
N GLY A 118 -3.85 10.58 -8.23
CA GLY A 118 -5.12 10.72 -7.52
C GLY A 118 -5.53 9.44 -6.80
N LYS A 119 -5.04 8.28 -7.22
CA LYS A 119 -5.22 7.02 -6.49
C LYS A 119 -3.87 6.40 -6.13
N ILE A 120 -3.70 6.09 -4.86
CA ILE A 120 -2.58 5.34 -4.30
C ILE A 120 -3.14 3.98 -3.88
N ILE A 121 -2.78 2.94 -4.61
CA ILE A 121 -3.32 1.60 -4.45
C ILE A 121 -2.24 0.72 -3.80
N LEU A 122 -2.51 0.23 -2.59
CA LEU A 122 -1.63 -0.70 -1.90
C LEU A 122 -1.93 -2.11 -2.37
N MET A 123 -0.97 -2.74 -3.03
CA MET A 123 -1.07 -4.09 -3.59
C MET A 123 -0.05 -4.99 -2.90
N ALA A 124 -0.51 -5.66 -1.86
CA ALA A 124 0.27 -6.56 -1.01
C ALA A 124 -0.40 -7.95 -0.98
N ASP A 125 0.36 -8.96 -0.57
CA ASP A 125 -0.10 -10.35 -0.57
C ASP A 125 -1.25 -10.56 0.43
N ALA A 126 -2.10 -11.55 0.16
CA ALA A 126 -3.24 -11.92 1.00
C ALA A 126 -2.83 -12.77 2.21
N ASP A 127 -1.63 -12.52 2.75
CA ASP A 127 -1.04 -13.25 3.86
C ASP A 127 -0.73 -12.35 5.07
N VAL A 128 -0.02 -12.91 6.04
CA VAL A 128 0.36 -12.19 7.27
C VAL A 128 1.39 -11.09 7.02
N ASP A 129 2.29 -11.28 6.05
CA ASP A 129 3.35 -10.34 5.72
C ASP A 129 2.77 -9.14 4.95
N GLY A 130 1.89 -9.38 3.99
CA GLY A 130 1.16 -8.34 3.28
C GLY A 130 0.25 -7.53 4.22
N SER A 131 -0.39 -8.17 5.20
CA SER A 131 -1.14 -7.48 6.27
C SER A 131 -0.25 -6.58 7.13
N HIS A 132 0.97 -7.03 7.44
CA HIS A 132 1.94 -6.24 8.18
C HIS A 132 2.43 -5.03 7.36
N ILE A 133 2.74 -5.20 6.07
CA ILE A 133 3.15 -4.09 5.18
C ILE A 133 2.03 -3.07 5.04
N ARG A 134 0.78 -3.51 4.84
CA ARG A 134 -0.40 -2.61 4.80
C ARG A 134 -0.49 -1.78 6.07
N THR A 135 -0.34 -2.42 7.23
CA THR A 135 -0.37 -1.71 8.52
C THR A 135 0.75 -0.67 8.64
N LEU A 136 1.97 -1.00 8.22
CA LEU A 136 3.11 -0.07 8.24
C LEU A 136 2.89 1.13 7.31
N LEU A 137 2.37 0.91 6.10
CA LEU A 137 2.08 1.98 5.14
C LEU A 137 0.92 2.87 5.59
N LEU A 138 -0.15 2.27 6.14
CA LEU A 138 -1.27 3.02 6.70
C LEU A 138 -0.84 3.87 7.89
N THR A 139 0.03 3.33 8.76
CA THR A 139 0.65 4.10 9.85
C THR A 139 1.46 5.27 9.29
N PHE A 140 2.24 5.05 8.23
CA PHE A 140 3.01 6.10 7.58
C PHE A 140 2.14 7.20 7.00
N PHE A 141 1.07 6.85 6.27
CA PHE A 141 0.13 7.84 5.75
C PHE A 141 -0.58 8.57 6.88
N PHE A 142 -1.05 7.88 7.91
CA PHE A 142 -1.75 8.51 9.03
C PHE A 142 -0.87 9.50 9.81
N ARG A 143 0.42 9.20 9.97
CA ARG A 143 1.38 10.01 10.73
C ARG A 143 1.99 11.16 9.93
N PHE A 144 2.24 10.98 8.63
CA PHE A 144 3.02 11.94 7.83
C PHE A 144 2.31 12.49 6.59
N MET A 145 1.20 11.88 6.16
CA MET A 145 0.46 12.26 4.95
C MET A 145 -1.05 12.13 5.17
N ARG A 146 -1.54 12.48 6.36
CA ARG A 146 -2.93 12.27 6.78
C ARG A 146 -3.97 12.77 5.77
N PRO A 147 -3.78 13.92 5.08
CA PRO A 147 -4.75 14.39 4.10
C PRO A 147 -5.00 13.42 2.94
N LEU A 148 -4.09 12.49 2.63
CA LEU A 148 -4.33 11.43 1.63
C LEU A 148 -5.45 10.48 2.07
N LEU A 149 -5.55 10.18 3.37
CA LEU A 149 -6.59 9.33 3.94
C LEU A 149 -7.92 10.09 4.03
N GLU A 150 -7.87 11.35 4.45
CA GLU A 150 -9.05 12.22 4.60
C GLU A 150 -9.71 12.52 3.25
N ASN A 151 -8.90 12.81 2.21
CA ASN A 151 -9.38 13.04 0.86
C ASN A 151 -9.71 11.73 0.11
N GLY A 152 -9.39 10.58 0.71
CA GLY A 152 -9.73 9.27 0.16
C GLY A 152 -8.93 8.90 -1.10
N ASN A 153 -7.66 9.28 -1.15
CA ASN A 153 -6.74 8.90 -2.23
C ASN A 153 -6.17 7.49 -2.06
N VAL A 154 -6.28 6.88 -0.87
CA VAL A 154 -5.66 5.59 -0.57
C VAL A 154 -6.66 4.43 -0.72
N PHE A 155 -6.22 3.38 -1.40
CA PHE A 155 -6.99 2.18 -1.69
C PHE A 155 -6.17 0.93 -1.36
N LEU A 156 -6.86 -0.17 -1.04
CA LEU A 156 -6.28 -1.50 -0.88
C LEU A 156 -6.74 -2.38 -2.04
N ALA A 157 -5.82 -2.94 -2.80
CA ALA A 157 -6.15 -3.95 -3.80
C ALA A 157 -6.59 -5.25 -3.12
N GLN A 158 -7.52 -5.97 -3.75
CA GLN A 158 -7.99 -7.27 -3.30
C GLN A 158 -7.72 -8.29 -4.41
N PRO A 159 -6.52 -8.90 -4.46
CA PRO A 159 -6.25 -9.97 -5.42
C PRO A 159 -7.11 -11.21 -5.13
N PRO A 160 -7.37 -12.06 -6.13
CA PRO A 160 -8.15 -13.28 -5.93
C PRO A 160 -7.39 -14.30 -5.08
N LEU A 161 -8.13 -15.04 -4.27
CA LEU A 161 -7.61 -16.13 -3.43
C LEU A 161 -7.52 -17.45 -4.19
N PHE A 162 -8.43 -17.67 -5.14
CA PHE A 162 -8.52 -18.91 -5.90
C PHE A 162 -8.70 -18.65 -7.39
N LYS A 163 -8.10 -19.52 -8.21
CA LYS A 163 -8.42 -19.71 -9.63
C LYS A 163 -9.11 -21.06 -9.80
N VAL A 164 -10.23 -21.07 -10.50
CA VAL A 164 -11.04 -22.26 -10.82
C VAL A 164 -11.09 -22.40 -12.33
N VAL A 165 -10.59 -23.52 -12.85
CA VAL A 165 -10.55 -23.82 -14.29
C VAL A 165 -11.45 -25.03 -14.56
N PRO A 166 -12.63 -24.85 -15.18
CA PRO A 166 -13.53 -25.96 -15.46
C PRO A 166 -12.92 -26.95 -16.46
N ARG A 167 -13.24 -28.23 -16.31
CA ARG A 167 -12.79 -29.28 -17.25
C ARG A 167 -13.61 -29.23 -18.53
N GLY A 168 -12.98 -28.80 -19.62
CA GLY A 168 -13.60 -28.75 -20.95
C GLY A 168 -12.93 -27.72 -21.85
N ARG A 169 -12.94 -27.94 -23.16
CA ARG A 169 -12.46 -26.91 -24.10
C ARG A 169 -13.43 -25.72 -24.05
N ASN A 170 -12.89 -24.51 -23.90
CA ASN A 170 -13.59 -23.22 -23.97
C ASN A 170 -14.38 -22.77 -22.72
N ALA A 171 -14.11 -23.31 -21.52
CA ALA A 171 -14.80 -22.87 -20.31
C ALA A 171 -14.18 -21.64 -19.62
N GLY A 172 -12.95 -21.24 -19.97
CA GLY A 172 -12.28 -20.05 -19.40
C GLY A 172 -11.80 -20.20 -17.96
N GLU A 173 -10.95 -19.26 -17.51
CA GLU A 173 -10.49 -19.18 -16.13
C GLU A 173 -11.47 -18.34 -15.28
N HIS A 174 -11.78 -18.79 -14.06
CA HIS A 174 -12.62 -18.07 -13.11
C HIS A 174 -11.85 -17.76 -11.83
N TYR A 175 -12.16 -16.63 -11.18
CA TYR A 175 -11.45 -16.17 -9.99
C TYR A 175 -12.41 -15.97 -8.83
N ALA A 176 -11.99 -16.39 -7.64
CA ALA A 176 -12.72 -16.17 -6.38
C ALA A 176 -11.90 -15.30 -5.43
N TYR A 177 -12.56 -14.30 -4.82
CA TYR A 177 -11.95 -13.34 -3.90
C TYR A 177 -12.27 -13.64 -2.43
N ASN A 178 -13.21 -14.56 -2.17
CA ASN A 178 -13.56 -15.04 -0.84
C ASN A 178 -14.04 -16.50 -0.91
N ASP A 179 -14.14 -17.14 0.25
CA ASP A 179 -14.54 -18.54 0.37
C ASP A 179 -15.96 -18.78 -0.17
N GLN A 180 -16.87 -17.83 0.02
CA GLN A 180 -18.24 -17.95 -0.48
C GLN A 180 -18.31 -17.99 -2.01
N GLN A 181 -17.53 -17.14 -2.70
CA GLN A 181 -17.41 -17.16 -4.15
C GLN A 181 -16.76 -18.45 -4.63
N PHE A 182 -15.76 -18.94 -3.89
CA PHE A 182 -15.07 -20.18 -4.19
C PHE A 182 -16.03 -21.39 -4.10
N GLU A 183 -16.84 -21.48 -3.04
CA GLU A 183 -17.86 -22.52 -2.89
C GLU A 183 -18.88 -22.50 -4.03
N ARG A 184 -19.35 -21.31 -4.42
CA ARG A 184 -20.28 -21.16 -5.56
C ARG A 184 -19.66 -21.64 -6.87
N LEU A 185 -18.41 -21.26 -7.16
CA LEU A 185 -17.69 -21.69 -8.37
C LEU A 185 -17.45 -23.20 -8.38
N CYS A 186 -17.10 -23.79 -7.24
CA CYS A 186 -16.95 -25.25 -7.11
C CYS A 186 -18.27 -26.00 -7.32
N ALA A 187 -19.39 -25.46 -6.82
CA ALA A 187 -20.71 -26.03 -7.04
C ALA A 187 -21.16 -25.90 -8.49
N GLN A 188 -20.83 -24.78 -9.15
CA GLN A 188 -21.15 -24.53 -10.56
C GLN A 188 -20.30 -25.37 -11.51
N PHE A 189 -19.03 -25.62 -11.16
CA PHE A 189 -18.09 -26.39 -11.97
C PHE A 189 -17.53 -27.60 -11.18
N PRO A 190 -18.35 -28.64 -10.94
CA PRO A 190 -17.88 -29.84 -10.24
C PRO A 190 -16.68 -30.48 -10.94
N GLY A 191 -15.61 -30.74 -10.19
CA GLY A 191 -14.40 -31.37 -10.71
C GLY A 191 -13.48 -30.43 -11.50
N ALA A 192 -13.68 -29.11 -11.43
CA ALA A 192 -12.74 -28.11 -11.93
C ALA A 192 -11.36 -28.23 -11.26
N ASP A 193 -10.32 -27.82 -11.99
CA ASP A 193 -8.97 -27.73 -11.43
C ASP A 193 -8.85 -26.40 -10.66
N VAL A 194 -8.43 -26.50 -9.40
CA VAL A 194 -8.38 -25.36 -8.46
C VAL A 194 -6.93 -25.04 -8.10
N GLN A 195 -6.56 -23.77 -8.23
CA GLN A 195 -5.30 -23.23 -7.72
C GLN A 195 -5.60 -22.18 -6.64
N ARG A 196 -4.94 -22.28 -5.49
CA ARG A 196 -4.98 -21.25 -4.45
C ARG A 196 -3.74 -20.37 -4.58
N TYR A 197 -3.93 -19.06 -4.70
CA TYR A 197 -2.83 -18.10 -4.70
C TYR A 197 -2.40 -17.83 -3.26
N LYS A 198 -1.08 -17.85 -3.00
CA LYS A 198 -0.53 -17.42 -1.70
C LYS A 198 0.07 -16.02 -1.76
N GLY A 199 0.58 -15.61 -2.93
CA GLY A 199 1.11 -14.28 -3.15
C GLY A 199 0.94 -13.81 -4.59
N LEU A 200 1.12 -12.51 -4.81
CA LEU A 200 0.98 -11.83 -6.10
C LEU A 200 2.02 -12.32 -7.12
N GLY A 201 3.17 -12.81 -6.65
CA GLY A 201 4.23 -13.34 -7.52
C GLY A 201 3.88 -14.64 -8.24
N GLU A 202 2.79 -15.32 -7.87
CA GLU A 202 2.29 -16.53 -8.55
C GLU A 202 1.42 -16.19 -9.78
N MET A 203 1.01 -14.93 -9.93
CA MET A 203 0.20 -14.47 -11.05
C MET A 203 1.10 -13.99 -12.18
N ASN A 204 0.76 -14.41 -13.40
CA ASN A 204 1.38 -13.83 -14.59
C ASN A 204 0.85 -12.38 -14.82
N PRO A 205 1.49 -11.57 -15.67
CA PRO A 205 1.08 -10.18 -15.91
C PRO A 205 -0.38 -10.01 -16.38
N GLU A 206 -0.87 -10.93 -17.21
CA GLU A 206 -2.23 -10.89 -17.76
C GLU A 206 -3.27 -11.17 -16.66
N GLN A 207 -3.02 -12.19 -15.84
CA GLN A 207 -3.87 -12.53 -14.69
C GLN A 207 -3.91 -11.39 -13.67
N LEU A 208 -2.77 -10.77 -13.39
CA LEU A 208 -2.70 -9.65 -12.45
C LEU A 208 -3.47 -8.43 -12.98
N TRP A 209 -3.39 -8.18 -14.30
CA TRP A 209 -4.19 -7.15 -14.96
C TRP A 209 -5.68 -7.43 -14.81
N GLU A 210 -6.16 -8.57 -15.30
CA GLU A 210 -7.58 -8.89 -15.39
C GLU A 210 -8.29 -8.95 -14.03
N THR A 211 -7.55 -9.27 -12.97
CA THR A 211 -8.13 -9.51 -11.65
C THR A 211 -7.96 -8.32 -10.70
N THR A 212 -6.82 -7.62 -10.78
CA THR A 212 -6.40 -6.70 -9.71
C THR A 212 -6.13 -5.28 -10.21
N MET A 213 -5.82 -5.10 -11.50
CA MET A 213 -5.39 -3.79 -12.01
C MET A 213 -6.35 -3.16 -13.04
N ASP A 214 -7.14 -3.97 -13.74
CA ASP A 214 -8.13 -3.51 -14.71
C ASP A 214 -9.24 -2.70 -14.01
N PRO A 215 -9.40 -1.39 -14.29
CA PRO A 215 -10.42 -0.56 -13.65
C PRO A 215 -11.85 -1.07 -13.79
N GLU A 216 -12.16 -1.85 -14.82
CA GLU A 216 -13.51 -2.38 -15.05
C GLU A 216 -13.82 -3.63 -14.21
N LYS A 217 -12.79 -4.38 -13.81
CA LYS A 217 -12.95 -5.71 -13.17
C LYS A 217 -12.40 -5.79 -11.75
N ARG A 218 -11.42 -4.95 -11.42
CA ARG A 218 -10.69 -5.04 -10.15
C ARG A 218 -11.60 -4.79 -8.95
N VAL A 219 -11.23 -5.43 -7.84
CA VAL A 219 -11.82 -5.17 -6.53
C VAL A 219 -10.82 -4.36 -5.70
N ILE A 220 -11.22 -3.15 -5.30
CA ILE A 220 -10.41 -2.29 -4.42
C ILE A 220 -11.26 -1.77 -3.26
N LYS A 221 -10.69 -1.74 -2.05
CA LYS A 221 -11.30 -1.14 -0.86
C LYS A 221 -10.76 0.27 -0.67
N LYS A 222 -11.62 1.29 -0.68
CA LYS A 222 -11.23 2.67 -0.37
C LYS A 222 -10.97 2.80 1.14
N VAL A 223 -9.81 3.34 1.51
CA VAL A 223 -9.52 3.63 2.92
C VAL A 223 -10.19 4.94 3.30
N CYS A 224 -11.08 4.88 4.29
CA CYS A 224 -11.82 6.04 4.78
C CYS A 224 -11.34 6.42 6.18
N MET A 225 -11.12 7.72 6.39
CA MET A 225 -10.85 8.26 7.72
C MET A 225 -12.19 8.57 8.41
N GLY A 226 -12.60 7.69 9.33
CA GLY A 226 -13.75 7.92 10.21
C GLY A 226 -13.36 8.80 11.40
N ASP A 227 -13.23 8.20 12.58
CA ASP A 227 -12.79 8.90 13.80
C ASP A 227 -11.26 8.92 13.90
N ALA A 228 -10.66 10.10 13.72
CA ALA A 228 -9.22 10.30 13.79
C ALA A 228 -8.64 10.05 15.20
N VAL A 229 -9.42 10.27 16.25
CA VAL A 229 -8.99 10.03 17.64
C VAL A 229 -8.97 8.53 17.92
N ALA A 230 -10.03 7.81 17.55
CA ALA A 230 -10.07 6.35 17.69
C ALA A 230 -8.97 5.67 16.86
N ALA A 231 -8.73 6.14 15.63
CA ALA A 231 -7.65 5.62 14.81
C ALA A 231 -6.27 5.89 15.42
N ASP A 232 -6.05 7.08 16.00
CA ASP A 232 -4.80 7.42 16.70
C ASP A 232 -4.52 6.46 17.86
N GLU A 233 -5.54 6.17 18.66
CA GLU A 233 -5.44 5.23 19.78
C GLU A 233 -5.09 3.82 19.29
N ILE A 234 -5.75 3.34 18.23
CA ILE A 234 -5.46 2.02 17.63
C ILE A 234 -4.01 1.97 17.10
N PHE A 235 -3.55 2.99 16.38
CA PHE A 235 -2.16 3.04 15.91
C PHE A 235 -1.17 3.07 17.07
N THR A 236 -1.45 3.82 18.13
CA THR A 236 -0.58 3.87 19.32
C THR A 236 -0.53 2.54 20.06
N ILE A 237 -1.65 1.81 20.19
CA ILE A 237 -1.70 0.49 20.80
C ILE A 237 -0.94 -0.52 19.92
N LEU A 238 -1.26 -0.60 18.64
CA LEU A 238 -0.74 -1.64 17.75
C LEU A 238 0.70 -1.38 17.33
N MET A 239 1.09 -0.13 17.07
CA MET A 239 2.38 0.23 16.48
C MET A 239 3.34 0.89 17.49
N GLY A 240 2.89 1.15 18.73
CA GLY A 240 3.70 1.76 19.78
C GLY A 240 4.77 0.85 20.39
N GLU A 241 5.42 1.31 21.47
CA GLU A 241 6.47 0.52 22.15
C GLU A 241 5.93 -0.34 23.29
N LYS A 242 4.79 0.03 23.87
CA LYS A 242 4.24 -0.68 25.03
C LYS A 242 3.73 -2.04 24.58
N VAL A 243 4.24 -3.11 25.19
CA VAL A 243 3.94 -4.49 24.79
C VAL A 243 2.61 -4.92 25.39
N GLU A 244 2.34 -4.55 26.63
CA GLU A 244 1.18 -4.99 27.40
C GLU A 244 -0.14 -4.54 26.78
N PRO A 245 -0.35 -3.25 26.42
CA PRO A 245 -1.59 -2.82 25.79
C PRO A 245 -1.83 -3.49 24.43
N ARG A 246 -0.76 -3.70 23.66
CA ARG A 246 -0.83 -4.44 22.39
C ARG A 246 -1.26 -5.88 22.63
N ARG A 247 -0.64 -6.55 23.60
CA ARG A 247 -0.95 -7.94 23.95
C ARG A 247 -2.40 -8.08 24.38
N ASP A 248 -2.87 -7.22 25.29
CA ASP A 248 -4.26 -7.22 25.76
C ASP A 248 -5.23 -6.99 24.60
N PHE A 249 -4.91 -6.08 23.69
CA PHE A 249 -5.72 -5.83 22.50
C PHE A 249 -5.81 -7.08 21.61
N ILE A 250 -4.67 -7.74 21.35
CA ILE A 250 -4.64 -8.97 20.55
C ILE A 250 -5.44 -10.07 21.24
N GLU A 251 -5.24 -10.32 22.54
CA GLU A 251 -5.93 -11.38 23.28
C GLU A 251 -7.46 -11.16 23.31
N ARG A 252 -7.92 -9.92 23.50
CA ARG A 252 -9.34 -9.58 23.48
C ARG A 252 -9.98 -9.76 22.11
N ASN A 253 -9.26 -9.44 21.04
CA ASN A 253 -9.80 -9.44 19.69
C ASN A 253 -9.54 -10.73 18.91
N ALA A 254 -8.62 -11.59 19.33
CA ALA A 254 -8.20 -12.79 18.59
C ALA A 254 -9.36 -13.70 18.16
N LYS A 255 -10.41 -13.80 18.98
CA LYS A 255 -11.60 -14.62 18.67
C LYS A 255 -12.56 -13.95 17.67
N ASN A 256 -12.48 -12.63 17.51
CA ASN A 256 -13.34 -11.84 16.63
C ASN A 256 -12.78 -11.73 15.20
N VAL A 257 -11.51 -12.09 14.97
CA VAL A 257 -10.81 -11.92 13.68
C VAL A 257 -11.27 -12.91 12.60
N VAL A 258 -12.03 -13.96 12.95
CA VAL A 258 -12.48 -14.97 11.98
C VAL A 258 -13.42 -14.39 10.90
N ASN A 259 -14.06 -13.24 11.15
CA ASN A 259 -15.13 -12.67 10.31
C ASN A 259 -14.92 -11.19 9.91
N LEU A 260 -13.67 -10.69 9.81
CA LEU A 260 -13.44 -9.28 9.44
C LEU A 260 -13.46 -8.98 7.93
N ASP A 261 -13.53 -10.01 7.08
CA ASP A 261 -13.56 -9.90 5.61
C ASP A 261 -14.91 -10.33 4.99
N ILE A 262 -16.03 -10.15 5.70
CA ILE A 262 -17.39 -10.25 5.10
C ILE A 262 -17.69 -8.99 4.27
#